data_AF-A0A351KRV5-F1
#
_entry.id   AF-A0A351KRV5-F1
#
_cell.length_a   1.000
_cell.length_b   1.000
_cell.length_c   1.000
_cell.angle_alpha   90.00
_cell.angle_beta   90.00
_cell.angle_gamma   90.00
#
_symmetry.space_group_name_H-M   'P 1'
#
loop_
_entity.id
_entity.type
_entity.pdbx_description
1 polymer ?
#
loop_
_entity_poly.entity_id
_entity_poly.type
_entity_poly.pdbx_seq_one_letter_code
_entity_poly.pdbx_strand_id
1 'polypeptide(L)'
;MALRAFNGVLPRTEEGVFVDPSAVVIGDVCLASNVSIWPGVVIRGDVNSITIGEETNIQDGAVLHVTHRSASNPEGYPLKVGKGVTVGHKA
;
A
#
# COMPACT_ATOMS: atom_id res chain seq x y z
N MET A 1 -9.55 10.90 -6.44
CA MET A 1 -8.64 10.94 -5.28
C MET A 1 -7.85 9.65 -5.23
N ALA A 2 -6.53 9.76 -5.06
CA ALA A 2 -5.62 8.60 -5.03
C ALA A 2 -5.78 7.77 -3.75
N LEU A 3 -5.92 8.44 -2.60
CA LEU A 3 -6.24 7.79 -1.31
C LEU A 3 -7.76 7.63 -1.16
N ARG A 4 -8.22 6.43 -0.79
CA ARG A 4 -9.65 6.10 -0.65
C ARG A 4 -9.91 5.28 0.59
N ALA A 5 -10.99 5.57 1.29
CA ALA A 5 -11.39 4.81 2.46
C ALA A 5 -12.07 3.49 2.08
N PHE A 6 -11.92 2.47 2.93
CA PHE A 6 -12.69 1.23 2.90
C PHE A 6 -13.17 0.91 4.31
N ASN A 7 -14.47 0.68 4.48
CA ASN A 7 -15.10 0.44 5.80
C ASN A 7 -14.69 1.47 6.88
N GLY A 8 -14.57 2.75 6.49
CA GLY A 8 -14.16 3.84 7.39
C GLY A 8 -12.66 3.94 7.66
N VAL A 9 -11.83 3.04 7.11
CA VAL A 9 -10.37 3.07 7.25
C VAL A 9 -9.76 3.75 6.03
N LEU A 10 -9.00 4.83 6.27
CA LEU A 10 -8.29 5.60 5.25
C LEU A 10 -6.78 5.29 5.34
N PRO A 11 -6.04 5.30 4.21
CA PRO A 11 -4.59 5.23 4.23
C PRO A 11 -3.96 6.30 5.14
N ARG A 12 -2.91 5.91 5.86
CA ARG A 12 -2.08 6.80 6.69
C ARG A 12 -0.78 7.10 5.97
N THR A 13 -0.39 8.36 5.94
CA THR A 13 0.84 8.85 5.30
C THR A 13 1.67 9.65 6.29
N GLU A 14 2.98 9.43 6.29
CA GLU A 14 3.93 10.26 7.02
C GLU A 14 4.47 11.40 6.15
N GLU A 15 5.51 12.08 6.62
CA GLU A 15 6.14 13.21 5.94
C GLU A 15 6.88 12.79 4.66
N GLY A 16 6.86 13.64 3.63
CA GLY A 16 7.61 13.41 2.39
C GLY A 16 7.04 12.31 1.49
N VAL A 17 5.87 11.74 1.82
CA VAL A 17 5.22 10.74 0.97
C VAL A 17 4.75 11.36 -0.34
N PHE A 18 5.14 10.76 -1.46
CA PHE A 18 4.63 11.08 -2.79
C PHE A 18 3.63 10.01 -3.23
N VAL A 19 2.44 10.44 -3.68
CA VAL A 19 1.45 9.56 -4.32
C VAL A 19 1.00 10.21 -5.62
N ASP A 20 1.27 9.54 -6.73
CA ASP A 20 0.82 10.00 -8.03
C ASP A 20 -0.73 10.09 -8.09
N PRO A 21 -1.32 11.12 -8.71
CA PRO A 21 -2.77 11.25 -8.80
C PRO A 21 -3.49 10.11 -9.52
N SER A 22 -2.80 9.36 -10.39
CA SER A 22 -3.33 8.20 -11.11
C SER A 22 -3.29 6.90 -10.29
N ALA A 23 -2.50 6.87 -9.20
CA ALA A 23 -2.44 5.72 -8.31
C ALA A 23 -3.75 5.53 -7.53
N VAL A 24 -3.96 4.32 -7.04
CA VAL A 24 -5.13 3.96 -6.23
C VAL A 24 -4.67 3.26 -4.95
N VAL A 25 -4.83 3.94 -3.82
CA VAL A 25 -4.44 3.44 -2.49
C VAL A 25 -5.69 3.36 -1.61
N ILE A 26 -6.06 2.17 -1.16
CA ILE A 26 -7.36 1.90 -0.52
C ILE A 26 -7.17 1.21 0.83
N GLY A 27 -7.87 1.67 1.86
CA GLY A 27 -8.05 0.93 3.12
C GLY A 27 -6.88 1.07 4.10
N ASP A 28 -6.60 -0.02 4.83
CA ASP A 28 -5.56 -0.08 5.88
C ASP A 28 -4.16 -0.16 5.28
N VAL A 29 -3.69 0.98 4.77
CA VAL A 29 -2.37 1.16 4.17
C VAL A 29 -1.60 2.18 5.00
N CYS A 30 -0.39 1.82 5.43
CA CYS A 30 0.56 2.73 6.07
C CYS A 30 1.73 3.00 5.13
N LEU A 31 1.93 4.27 4.76
CA LEU A 31 3.07 4.75 4.01
C LEU A 31 3.99 5.53 4.96
N ALA A 32 5.17 4.97 5.26
CA ALA A 32 6.17 5.62 6.07
C ALA A 32 6.85 6.79 5.33
N SER A 33 7.72 7.50 6.05
CA SER A 33 8.37 8.71 5.55
C SER A 33 9.14 8.48 4.23
N ASN A 34 9.04 9.44 3.31
CA ASN A 34 9.71 9.41 2.01
C ASN A 34 9.37 8.21 1.09
N VAL A 35 8.20 7.57 1.29
CA VAL A 35 7.68 6.58 0.34
C VAL A 35 7.20 7.26 -0.94
N SER A 36 7.47 6.66 -2.11
CA SER A 36 6.97 7.14 -3.41
C SER A 36 6.12 6.08 -4.13
N ILE A 37 4.89 6.45 -4.47
CA ILE A 37 3.92 5.64 -5.18
C ILE A 37 3.71 6.22 -6.58
N TRP A 38 4.10 5.46 -7.60
CA TRP A 38 4.23 5.93 -8.99
C TRP A 38 2.96 5.68 -9.83
N PRO A 39 2.88 6.23 -11.06
CA PRO A 39 1.69 6.16 -11.89
C PRO A 39 1.09 4.75 -12.06
N GLY A 40 -0.24 4.67 -12.02
CA GLY A 40 -0.98 3.43 -12.24
C GLY A 40 -0.81 2.34 -11.18
N VAL A 41 -0.11 2.61 -10.08
CA VAL A 41 0.01 1.67 -8.95
C VAL A 41 -1.33 1.45 -8.27
N VAL A 42 -1.61 0.19 -7.88
CA VAL A 42 -2.76 -0.17 -7.05
C VAL A 42 -2.27 -0.79 -5.75
N ILE A 43 -2.62 -0.17 -4.61
CA ILE A 43 -2.37 -0.71 -3.27
C ILE A 43 -3.72 -0.86 -2.58
N ARG A 44 -4.13 -2.10 -2.31
CA ARG A 44 -5.46 -2.40 -1.78
C ARG A 44 -5.38 -3.14 -0.45
N GLY A 45 -5.42 -2.40 0.65
CA GLY A 45 -5.49 -2.91 2.02
C GLY A 45 -6.94 -3.02 2.51
N ASP A 46 -7.80 -3.70 1.76
CA ASP A 46 -9.24 -3.79 2.06
C ASP A 46 -9.57 -4.91 3.07
N VAL A 47 -8.92 -6.07 2.93
CA VAL A 47 -9.20 -7.26 3.75
C VAL A 47 -8.11 -7.60 4.76
N ASN A 48 -6.98 -6.91 4.69
CA ASN A 48 -5.87 -6.97 5.64
C ASN A 48 -4.98 -5.72 5.47
N SER A 49 -3.96 -5.57 6.33
CA SER A 49 -3.10 -4.40 6.33
C SER A 49 -1.94 -4.47 5.32
N ILE A 50 -1.56 -3.31 4.81
CA ILE A 50 -0.34 -3.10 4.02
C ILE A 50 0.54 -2.06 4.73
N THR A 51 1.81 -2.38 4.96
CA THR A 51 2.80 -1.44 5.49
C THR A 51 3.96 -1.30 4.54
N ILE A 52 4.31 -0.06 4.20
CA ILE A 52 5.46 0.28 3.35
C ILE A 52 6.44 1.10 4.18
N GLY A 53 7.67 0.58 4.33
CA GLY A 53 8.74 1.19 5.10
C GLY A 53 9.35 2.43 4.45
N GLU A 54 10.16 3.15 5.22
CA GLU A 54 10.78 4.42 4.81
C GLU A 54 11.60 4.27 3.52
N GLU A 55 11.69 5.36 2.74
CA GLU A 55 12.57 5.45 1.56
C GLU A 55 12.30 4.36 0.50
N THR A 56 11.08 3.80 0.49
CA THR A 56 10.67 2.79 -0.48
C THR A 56 9.95 3.40 -1.68
N ASN A 57 10.19 2.84 -2.86
CA ASN A 57 9.46 3.20 -4.08
C ASN A 57 8.68 1.99 -4.62
N ILE A 58 7.41 2.24 -4.95
CA ILE A 58 6.52 1.30 -5.64
C ILE A 58 6.29 1.85 -7.04
N GLN A 59 6.98 1.27 -8.02
CA GLN A 59 7.06 1.78 -9.38
C GLN A 59 5.82 1.44 -10.22
N ASP A 60 5.78 2.04 -11.41
CA ASP A 60 4.61 2.16 -12.27
C ASP A 60 3.86 0.84 -12.47
N GLY A 61 2.53 0.89 -12.30
CA GLY A 61 1.65 -0.23 -12.58
C GLY A 61 1.80 -1.45 -11.67
N ALA A 62 2.58 -1.39 -10.59
CA ALA A 62 2.66 -2.47 -9.60
C ALA A 62 1.32 -2.66 -8.86
N VAL A 63 1.01 -3.90 -8.47
CA VAL A 63 -0.23 -4.26 -7.76
C VAL A 63 0.07 -4.94 -6.43
N LEU A 64 -0.28 -4.26 -5.34
CA LEU A 64 -0.11 -4.75 -3.98
C LEU A 64 -1.47 -5.14 -3.40
N HIS A 65 -1.63 -6.40 -3.02
CA HIS A 65 -2.84 -6.93 -2.39
C HIS A 65 -2.50 -7.89 -1.24
N VAL A 66 -3.53 -8.33 -0.53
CA VAL A 66 -3.43 -9.09 0.73
C VAL A 66 -4.47 -10.20 0.77
N THR A 67 -4.25 -11.18 1.65
CA THR A 67 -5.22 -12.26 1.88
C THR A 67 -6.06 -11.98 3.12
N HIS A 68 -7.38 -12.14 2.98
CA HIS A 68 -8.36 -11.94 4.06
C HIS A 68 -8.19 -12.96 5.19
N ARG A 69 -8.67 -12.57 6.38
CA ARG A 69 -8.76 -13.44 7.56
C ARG A 69 -9.94 -14.42 7.42
N SER A 70 -9.75 -15.67 7.78
CA SER A 70 -10.78 -16.72 7.72
C SER A 70 -10.69 -17.69 8.89
N ALA A 71 -11.66 -18.60 9.03
CA ALA A 71 -11.62 -19.62 10.08
C ALA A 71 -10.40 -20.57 9.94
N SER A 72 -9.93 -20.82 8.71
CA SER A 72 -8.75 -21.64 8.44
C SER A 72 -7.44 -20.85 8.41
N ASN A 73 -7.51 -19.52 8.26
CA ASN A 73 -6.36 -18.62 8.37
C ASN A 73 -6.75 -17.34 9.15
N PRO A 74 -6.77 -17.40 10.49
CA PRO A 74 -7.27 -16.30 11.33
C PRO A 74 -6.53 -14.97 11.14
N GLU A 75 -5.25 -15.02 10.79
CA GLU A 75 -4.42 -13.83 10.57
C GLU A 75 -4.46 -13.31 9.12
N GLY A 76 -4.98 -14.13 8.19
CA GLY A 76 -4.86 -13.86 6.76
C GLY A 76 -3.39 -13.77 6.34
N TYR A 77 -3.08 -12.93 5.36
CA TYR A 77 -1.71 -12.55 5.05
C TYR A 77 -1.62 -11.04 4.77
N PRO A 78 -1.12 -10.24 5.72
CA PRO A 78 -0.81 -8.83 5.48
C PRO A 78 0.46 -8.71 4.61
N LEU A 79 0.64 -7.56 3.98
CA LEU A 79 1.83 -7.24 3.19
C LEU A 79 2.72 -6.25 3.96
N LYS A 80 4.00 -6.58 4.11
CA LYS A 80 5.02 -5.70 4.67
C LYS A 80 6.17 -5.53 3.70
N VAL A 81 6.36 -4.31 3.21
CA VAL A 81 7.51 -3.91 2.41
C VAL A 81 8.47 -3.17 3.36
N GLY A 82 9.72 -3.64 3.44
CA GLY A 82 10.73 -3.07 4.35
C GLY A 82 11.23 -1.70 3.91
N LYS A 83 12.11 -1.10 4.72
CA LYS A 83 12.81 0.16 4.41
C LYS A 83 13.74 0.02 3.20
N GLY A 84 13.82 1.06 2.37
CA GLY A 84 14.78 1.16 1.26
C GLY A 84 14.53 0.18 0.11
N VAL A 85 13.36 -0.46 0.08
CA VAL A 85 12.99 -1.39 -0.99
C VAL A 85 12.63 -0.63 -2.28
N THR A 86 13.00 -1.24 -3.42
CA THR A 86 12.54 -0.84 -4.75
C THR A 86 11.65 -1.95 -5.31
N VAL A 87 10.35 -1.69 -5.45
CA VAL A 87 9.42 -2.60 -6.13
C VAL A 87 9.29 -2.12 -7.57
N GLY A 88 9.81 -2.92 -8.50
CA GLY A 88 9.91 -2.57 -9.92
C GLY A 88 8.56 -2.45 -10.63
N HIS A 89 8.60 -1.86 -11.82
CA HIS A 89 7.41 -1.66 -12.65
C HIS A 89 6.64 -2.97 -12.89
N LYS A 90 5.31 -2.91 -12.76
CA LYS A 90 4.36 -4.02 -13.00
C LYS A 90 4.64 -5.29 -12.17
N ALA A 91 5.21 -5.14 -10.98
CA ALA A 91 5.32 -6.20 -9.98
C ALA A 91 3.96 -6.60 -9.37
#